data_AF-A0A9X3J1A9-F1
#
_entry.id   AF-A0A9X3J1A9-F1
#
_cell.length_a   1.000
_cell.length_b   1.000
_cell.length_c   1.000
_cell.angle_alpha   90.00
_cell.angle_beta   90.00
_cell.angle_gamma   90.00
#
_symmetry.space_group_name_H-M   'P 1'
#
loop_
_entity.id
_entity.type
_entity.pdbx_description
1 polymer ?
#
loop_
_entity_poly.entity_id
_entity_poly.type
_entity_poly.pdbx_seq_one_letter_code
_entity_poly.pdbx_strand_id
1 'polypeptide(L)'
;MKTLVNAPKTPVTKGSKGVAAATIPNVCKMPGPPAPFVPTPLPNIGKSGSSPKGYSKNVTIEGKQVAVKGATFGSTGDMASKGTGGGLFSANTHGSTSFVGPGSFDVKIEGKNVQLLGDPMLNNCGPSGKPPNAATLVGVLQNAGLTAVVGDEPCPLCRKQHGFNGKLEEDEDTKGAAGQLQAAIDRAIGKARATNAPRLAAVQAEIAALKTAMAELPKKQRAPHRQQIDALEKEERGLAVNFTGMMGVVKCKDDGLIFAGTSLFQYSDIQAEMPGAWHSPTPSGTLANKPDRKDFQADVLDFARYGKGSLSSWPVEWEKLKQLANDSFRGVTDEMFYPPGSCAAQQMALLAMNHGDRPMGLTERYYTTNPAAKLSKLWIRKPGKDGPKRARLATPEELGPGKPIPPCGTCQVILTMLMCAEGEMHCDHKTAHPGVCHKC
;
A
#
# COMPACT_ATOMS: atom_id res chain seq x y z
N MET A 1 -0.88 -19.45 -6.81
CA MET A 1 -0.06 -20.66 -6.53
C MET A 1 1.28 -20.41 -7.22
N LYS A 2 2.42 -21.01 -6.85
CA LYS A 2 3.60 -20.88 -7.72
C LYS A 2 3.47 -21.92 -8.83
N THR A 3 2.99 -21.53 -10.01
CA THR A 3 3.03 -22.43 -11.18
C THR A 3 4.49 -22.61 -11.59
N LEU A 4 4.97 -23.85 -11.59
CA LEU A 4 6.34 -24.19 -11.97
C LEU A 4 6.33 -24.83 -13.35
N VAL A 5 7.36 -24.55 -14.13
CA VAL A 5 7.68 -25.21 -15.40
C VAL A 5 9.07 -25.78 -15.22
N ASN A 6 9.25 -27.09 -15.35
CA ASN A 6 10.52 -27.77 -15.04
C ASN A 6 11.01 -27.38 -13.64
N ALA A 7 10.26 -27.78 -12.61
CA ALA A 7 10.55 -27.44 -11.21
C ALA A 7 12.05 -27.61 -10.90
N PRO A 8 12.70 -26.61 -10.27
CA PRO A 8 12.12 -25.48 -9.54
C PRO A 8 11.89 -24.19 -10.39
N LYS A 9 11.93 -24.24 -11.73
CA LYS A 9 11.88 -23.02 -12.55
C LYS A 9 10.46 -22.45 -12.67
N THR A 10 10.36 -21.13 -12.78
CA THR A 10 9.09 -20.39 -12.86
C THR A 10 8.98 -19.71 -14.23
N PRO A 11 7.83 -19.85 -14.94
CA PRO A 11 7.60 -19.17 -16.20
C PRO A 11 7.38 -17.67 -15.99
N VAL A 12 7.82 -16.85 -16.94
CA VAL A 12 7.49 -15.44 -17.00
C VAL A 12 6.09 -15.29 -17.61
N THR A 13 5.21 -14.56 -16.94
CA THR A 13 3.89 -14.17 -17.43
C THR A 13 3.75 -12.65 -17.42
N LYS A 14 2.73 -12.13 -18.10
CA LYS A 14 2.37 -10.70 -18.00
C LYS A 14 2.11 -10.27 -16.54
N GLY A 15 1.65 -11.19 -15.69
CA GLY A 15 1.42 -10.97 -14.26
C GLY A 15 2.63 -11.17 -13.37
N SER A 16 3.80 -11.58 -13.90
CA SER A 16 4.98 -11.92 -13.09
C SER A 16 5.55 -10.78 -12.27
N LYS A 17 5.18 -9.51 -12.53
CA LYS A 17 5.76 -8.31 -11.87
C LYS A 17 7.29 -8.36 -11.80
N GLY A 18 7.92 -8.96 -12.81
CA GLY A 18 9.33 -9.27 -12.82
C GLY A 18 10.17 -8.07 -13.26
N VAL A 19 11.34 -7.94 -12.66
CA VAL A 19 12.31 -6.87 -12.91
C VAL A 19 13.58 -7.46 -13.49
N ALA A 20 13.98 -6.96 -14.66
CA ALA A 20 15.25 -7.27 -15.32
C ALA A 20 16.12 -6.01 -15.32
N ALA A 21 16.75 -5.72 -14.18
CA ALA A 21 17.70 -4.62 -14.06
C ALA A 21 19.01 -5.00 -14.76
N ALA A 22 19.54 -4.11 -15.60
CA ALA A 22 20.78 -4.34 -16.33
C ALA A 22 21.93 -4.62 -15.34
N THR A 23 22.52 -5.80 -15.44
CA THR A 23 23.70 -6.20 -14.65
C THR A 23 24.99 -5.83 -15.39
N ILE A 24 24.91 -5.67 -16.70
CA ILE A 24 25.97 -5.10 -17.54
C ILE A 24 25.66 -3.61 -17.76
N PRO A 25 26.62 -2.69 -17.56
CA PRO A 25 26.36 -1.25 -17.65
C PRO A 25 25.70 -0.81 -18.96
N ASN A 26 24.59 -0.08 -18.85
CA ASN A 26 23.93 0.59 -19.98
C ASN A 26 24.63 1.93 -20.24
N VAL A 27 25.73 1.88 -20.98
CA VAL A 27 26.53 3.06 -21.30
C VAL A 27 25.80 3.91 -22.34
N CYS A 28 25.41 5.11 -21.96
CA CYS A 28 24.69 6.05 -22.81
C CYS A 28 25.52 7.29 -23.10
N LYS A 29 25.20 7.96 -24.20
CA LYS A 29 25.78 9.25 -24.55
C LYS A 29 25.15 10.29 -23.65
N MET A 30 25.92 10.97 -22.80
CA MET A 30 25.42 12.04 -21.95
C MET A 30 26.02 13.40 -22.36
N PRO A 31 25.28 14.50 -22.19
CA PRO A 31 25.84 15.83 -22.40
C PRO A 31 26.89 16.13 -21.33
N GLY A 32 28.08 16.57 -21.74
CA GLY A 32 29.16 16.96 -20.82
C GLY A 32 30.46 17.31 -21.55
N PRO A 33 31.39 18.06 -20.92
CA PRO A 33 32.72 18.32 -21.46
C PRO A 33 33.65 17.09 -21.32
N PRO A 34 34.55 16.81 -22.27
CA PRO A 34 34.73 17.43 -23.58
C PRO A 34 33.69 16.95 -24.61
N ALA A 35 33.38 17.79 -25.61
CA ALA A 35 32.44 17.49 -26.69
C ALA A 35 32.87 16.29 -27.56
N PRO A 36 31.95 15.55 -28.23
CA PRO A 36 30.51 15.81 -28.35
C PRO A 36 29.61 15.17 -27.29
N PHE A 37 30.07 14.16 -26.54
CA PHE A 37 29.33 13.53 -25.43
C PHE A 37 30.28 12.75 -24.50
N VAL A 38 29.84 12.48 -23.28
CA VAL A 38 30.54 11.66 -22.30
C VAL A 38 29.83 10.30 -22.14
N PRO A 39 30.50 9.16 -22.46
CA PRO A 39 29.94 7.83 -22.20
C PRO A 39 29.70 7.62 -20.70
N THR A 40 28.43 7.48 -20.31
CA THR A 40 28.03 7.42 -18.89
C THR A 40 27.13 6.19 -18.66
N PRO A 41 27.46 5.33 -17.68
CA PRO A 41 26.54 4.28 -17.25
C PRO A 41 25.25 4.87 -16.68
N LEU A 42 24.12 4.58 -17.30
CA LEU A 42 22.79 4.93 -16.77
C LEU A 42 22.03 3.68 -16.36
N PRO A 43 21.06 3.78 -15.44
CA PRO A 43 20.16 2.66 -15.15
C PRO A 43 19.36 2.24 -16.40
N ASN A 44 19.17 0.94 -16.58
CA ASN A 44 18.12 0.43 -17.46
C ASN A 44 17.46 -0.78 -16.80
N ILE A 45 16.14 -0.72 -16.67
CA ILE A 45 15.34 -1.65 -15.89
C ILE A 45 14.16 -2.10 -16.75
N GLY A 46 14.20 -3.36 -17.19
CA GLY A 46 13.09 -4.01 -17.87
C GLY A 46 12.01 -4.43 -16.87
N LYS A 47 10.73 -4.25 -17.24
CA LYS A 47 9.58 -4.70 -16.44
C LYS A 47 8.71 -5.64 -17.25
N SER A 48 8.54 -6.90 -16.79
CA SER A 48 7.88 -7.96 -17.57
C SER A 48 6.41 -7.71 -17.90
N GLY A 49 5.76 -6.77 -17.19
CA GLY A 49 4.38 -6.34 -17.46
C GLY A 49 4.27 -5.09 -18.33
N SER A 50 5.38 -4.39 -18.62
CA SER A 50 5.38 -3.16 -19.42
C SER A 50 5.44 -3.50 -20.91
N SER A 51 4.43 -3.08 -21.68
CA SER A 51 4.36 -3.27 -23.15
C SER A 51 4.81 -4.66 -23.65
N PRO A 52 4.27 -5.77 -23.09
CA PRO A 52 4.69 -7.11 -23.47
C PRO A 52 4.33 -7.41 -24.93
N LYS A 53 5.29 -7.94 -25.69
CA LYS A 53 5.13 -8.37 -27.09
C LYS A 53 5.64 -9.79 -27.27
N GLY A 54 4.98 -10.57 -28.13
CA GLY A 54 5.39 -11.94 -28.42
C GLY A 54 5.07 -12.95 -27.30
N TYR A 55 4.17 -12.61 -26.39
CA TYR A 55 3.62 -13.53 -25.39
C TYR A 55 2.54 -14.42 -26.04
N SER A 56 2.20 -15.53 -25.38
CA SER A 56 1.15 -16.45 -25.83
C SER A 56 -0.19 -15.74 -26.01
N LYS A 57 -0.94 -16.14 -27.03
CA LYS A 57 -2.26 -15.58 -27.35
C LYS A 57 -3.39 -16.43 -26.78
N ASN A 58 -3.25 -17.75 -26.84
CA ASN A 58 -4.32 -18.70 -26.58
C ASN A 58 -4.15 -19.46 -25.26
N VAL A 59 -2.90 -19.59 -24.78
CA VAL A 59 -2.60 -20.32 -23.54
C VAL A 59 -2.24 -19.34 -22.44
N THR A 60 -2.90 -19.45 -21.29
CA THR A 60 -2.61 -18.63 -20.11
C THR A 60 -2.21 -19.48 -18.92
N ILE A 61 -1.32 -18.97 -18.07
CA ILE A 61 -1.06 -19.53 -16.74
C ILE A 61 -1.67 -18.57 -15.72
N GLU A 62 -2.55 -19.08 -14.86
CA GLU A 62 -3.30 -18.28 -13.87
C GLU A 62 -4.02 -17.07 -14.52
N GLY A 63 -4.58 -17.26 -15.73
CA GLY A 63 -5.27 -16.20 -16.48
C GLY A 63 -4.35 -15.13 -17.07
N LYS A 64 -3.03 -15.30 -17.02
CA LYS A 64 -2.05 -14.37 -17.58
C LYS A 64 -1.31 -14.97 -18.78
N GLN A 65 -1.11 -14.16 -19.81
CA GLN A 65 -0.32 -14.53 -20.99
C GLN A 65 1.12 -14.88 -20.60
N VAL A 66 1.68 -15.90 -21.23
CA VAL A 66 2.99 -16.48 -20.90
C VAL A 66 4.02 -15.98 -21.90
N ALA A 67 5.20 -15.58 -21.43
CA ALA A 67 6.32 -15.25 -22.30
C ALA A 67 6.83 -16.54 -22.96
N VAL A 68 6.90 -16.53 -24.29
CA VAL A 68 7.45 -17.63 -25.08
C VAL A 68 8.66 -17.14 -25.88
N LYS A 69 9.39 -18.04 -26.53
CA LYS A 69 10.57 -17.70 -27.34
C LYS A 69 10.28 -16.56 -28.31
N GLY A 70 11.10 -15.50 -28.25
CA GLY A 70 10.91 -14.26 -29.01
C GLY A 70 10.11 -13.15 -28.28
N ALA A 71 9.65 -13.40 -27.05
CA ALA A 71 8.98 -12.39 -26.24
C ALA A 71 9.92 -11.22 -25.87
N THR A 72 9.33 -10.03 -25.74
CA THR A 72 10.00 -8.81 -25.31
C THR A 72 9.07 -7.98 -24.41
N PHE A 73 9.64 -7.07 -23.64
CA PHE A 73 8.88 -6.10 -22.84
C PHE A 73 9.64 -4.76 -22.74
N GLY A 74 8.98 -3.71 -22.26
CA GLY A 74 9.56 -2.37 -22.16
C GLY A 74 10.57 -2.22 -21.02
N SER A 75 11.53 -1.30 -21.19
CA SER A 75 12.48 -0.89 -20.16
C SER A 75 12.41 0.61 -19.87
N THR A 76 12.98 1.04 -18.75
CA THR A 76 13.06 2.45 -18.32
C THR A 76 14.37 2.73 -17.57
N GLY A 77 14.74 4.00 -17.36
CA GLY A 77 15.90 4.41 -16.53
C GLY A 77 16.94 5.32 -17.19
N ASP A 78 16.95 5.42 -18.53
CA ASP A 78 18.00 6.13 -19.30
C ASP A 78 17.48 7.34 -20.09
N MET A 79 16.33 7.94 -19.70
CA MET A 79 15.76 9.12 -20.38
C MET A 79 16.72 10.29 -20.47
N ALA A 80 17.61 10.44 -19.48
CA ALA A 80 18.57 11.54 -19.43
C ALA A 80 19.47 11.61 -20.69
N SER A 81 19.67 10.47 -21.36
CA SER A 81 20.48 10.39 -22.59
C SER A 81 19.70 10.63 -23.88
N LYS A 82 18.39 10.90 -23.82
CA LYS A 82 17.54 11.01 -25.03
C LYS A 82 17.97 12.18 -25.93
N GLY A 83 18.34 13.32 -25.34
CA GLY A 83 18.78 14.51 -26.08
C GLY A 83 20.11 14.32 -26.83
N THR A 84 20.88 13.30 -26.47
CA THR A 84 22.22 12.99 -27.00
C THR A 84 22.24 11.68 -27.81
N GLY A 85 21.07 11.15 -28.16
CA GLY A 85 20.93 9.97 -29.02
C GLY A 85 20.94 8.63 -28.28
N GLY A 86 20.85 8.63 -26.95
CA GLY A 86 20.59 7.43 -26.15
C GLY A 86 21.81 6.53 -25.91
N GLY A 87 21.55 5.23 -25.89
CA GLY A 87 22.56 4.19 -25.70
C GLY A 87 23.70 4.28 -26.73
N LEU A 88 24.92 4.03 -26.28
CA LEU A 88 26.12 4.10 -27.11
C LEU A 88 26.03 3.19 -28.34
N PHE A 89 25.49 1.98 -28.16
CA PHE A 89 25.33 0.97 -29.21
C PHE A 89 23.90 0.91 -29.76
N SER A 90 22.89 0.99 -28.90
CA SER A 90 21.49 0.85 -29.35
C SER A 90 20.93 2.09 -30.06
N ALA A 91 21.56 3.25 -29.89
CA ALA A 91 21.03 4.55 -30.28
C ALA A 91 19.57 4.77 -29.83
N ASN A 92 19.24 4.23 -28.65
CA ASN A 92 17.88 4.23 -28.11
C ASN A 92 17.88 4.51 -26.61
N THR A 93 16.74 4.99 -26.12
CA THR A 93 16.43 5.11 -24.70
C THR A 93 15.18 4.30 -24.42
N HIS A 94 15.11 3.64 -23.28
CA HIS A 94 13.95 2.83 -22.91
C HIS A 94 13.65 1.73 -23.94
N GLY A 95 14.68 1.27 -24.65
CA GLY A 95 14.57 0.23 -25.65
C GLY A 95 14.06 -1.08 -25.06
N SER A 96 13.54 -1.97 -25.90
CA SER A 96 12.95 -3.23 -25.40
C SER A 96 13.97 -4.07 -24.63
N THR A 97 13.49 -4.76 -23.61
CA THR A 97 14.18 -5.89 -22.99
C THR A 97 13.75 -7.18 -23.68
N SER A 98 14.70 -7.98 -24.16
CA SER A 98 14.44 -9.20 -24.93
C SER A 98 15.14 -10.41 -24.34
N PHE A 99 14.45 -11.54 -24.25
CA PHE A 99 15.06 -12.80 -23.80
C PHE A 99 16.10 -13.29 -24.81
N VAL A 100 17.26 -13.71 -24.31
CA VAL A 100 18.29 -14.43 -25.07
C VAL A 100 18.44 -15.87 -24.61
N GLY A 101 18.03 -16.17 -23.38
CA GLY A 101 17.91 -17.54 -22.91
C GLY A 101 17.06 -18.42 -23.82
N PRO A 102 17.38 -19.73 -23.90
CA PRO A 102 16.65 -20.66 -24.74
C PRO A 102 15.22 -20.93 -24.25
N GLY A 103 14.86 -20.52 -23.03
CA GLY A 103 13.62 -20.92 -22.38
C GLY A 103 13.68 -22.36 -21.90
N SER A 104 12.51 -22.90 -21.55
CA SER A 104 12.31 -24.31 -21.27
C SER A 104 12.56 -25.16 -22.51
N PHE A 105 13.36 -26.21 -22.37
CA PHE A 105 13.59 -27.19 -23.43
C PHE A 105 12.43 -28.18 -23.57
N ASP A 106 11.79 -28.51 -22.45
CA ASP A 106 10.80 -29.60 -22.38
C ASP A 106 9.36 -29.07 -22.50
N VAL A 107 9.13 -27.81 -22.10
CA VAL A 107 7.79 -27.21 -22.07
C VAL A 107 7.69 -26.12 -23.12
N LYS A 108 6.79 -26.36 -24.07
CA LYS A 108 6.46 -25.44 -25.15
C LYS A 108 5.01 -25.01 -25.07
N ILE A 109 4.77 -23.73 -25.28
CA ILE A 109 3.44 -23.15 -25.46
C ILE A 109 3.38 -22.60 -26.88
N GLU A 110 2.34 -22.95 -27.62
CA GLU A 110 2.17 -22.54 -29.03
C GLU A 110 3.39 -22.92 -29.89
N GLY A 111 3.96 -24.12 -29.63
CA GLY A 111 5.15 -24.63 -30.32
C GLY A 111 6.46 -23.93 -29.95
N LYS A 112 6.44 -22.93 -29.06
CA LYS A 112 7.60 -22.13 -28.65
C LYS A 112 7.99 -22.41 -27.21
N ASN A 113 9.29 -22.43 -26.93
CA ASN A 113 9.83 -22.62 -25.59
C ASN A 113 9.26 -21.56 -24.63
N VAL A 114 8.85 -21.98 -23.44
CA VAL A 114 8.38 -21.06 -22.39
C VAL A 114 9.57 -20.33 -21.77
N GLN A 115 9.53 -19.00 -21.69
CA GLN A 115 10.58 -18.22 -21.05
C GLN A 115 10.44 -18.28 -19.53
N LEU A 116 11.57 -18.42 -18.85
CA LEU A 116 11.72 -18.66 -17.42
C LEU A 116 12.37 -17.45 -16.74
N LEU A 117 12.18 -17.31 -15.44
CA LEU A 117 12.78 -16.21 -14.67
C LEU A 117 14.30 -16.16 -14.79
N GLY A 118 14.97 -17.31 -14.82
CA GLY A 118 16.43 -17.37 -14.92
C GLY A 118 16.99 -17.13 -16.32
N ASP A 119 16.15 -16.87 -17.33
CA ASP A 119 16.65 -16.67 -18.69
C ASP A 119 17.34 -15.31 -18.83
N PRO A 120 18.61 -15.27 -19.29
CA PRO A 120 19.32 -14.02 -19.49
C PRO A 120 18.66 -13.16 -20.56
N MET A 121 18.79 -11.85 -20.39
CA MET A 121 18.11 -10.86 -21.20
C MET A 121 19.08 -9.80 -21.73
N LEU A 122 18.68 -9.18 -22.83
CA LEU A 122 19.27 -7.95 -23.33
C LEU A 122 18.38 -6.77 -22.96
N ASN A 123 19.01 -5.63 -22.71
CA ASN A 123 18.37 -4.42 -22.22
C ASN A 123 18.67 -3.24 -23.14
N ASN A 124 17.72 -2.29 -23.17
CA ASN A 124 17.78 -1.10 -24.02
C ASN A 124 18.10 -1.43 -25.48
N CYS A 125 17.40 -2.39 -26.08
CA CYS A 125 17.64 -2.72 -27.48
C CYS A 125 17.22 -1.58 -28.42
N GLY A 126 17.91 -1.48 -29.56
CA GLY A 126 17.53 -0.55 -30.63
C GLY A 126 16.09 -0.78 -31.13
N PRO A 127 15.53 0.14 -31.95
CA PRO A 127 14.13 0.08 -32.39
C PRO A 127 13.69 -1.24 -33.03
N SER A 128 14.61 -1.95 -33.69
CA SER A 128 14.37 -3.27 -34.31
C SER A 128 14.65 -4.45 -33.37
N GLY A 129 14.83 -4.21 -32.07
CA GLY A 129 15.23 -5.21 -31.08
C GLY A 129 16.74 -5.52 -31.04
N LYS A 130 17.54 -4.85 -31.87
CA LYS A 130 19.01 -4.92 -31.94
C LYS A 130 19.60 -3.57 -32.41
N PRO A 131 20.88 -3.31 -32.15
CA PRO A 131 21.74 -4.00 -31.19
C PRO A 131 21.32 -3.69 -29.74
N PRO A 132 21.71 -4.53 -28.77
CA PRO A 132 21.49 -4.23 -27.35
C PRO A 132 22.51 -3.21 -26.84
N ASN A 133 22.13 -2.43 -25.83
CA ASN A 133 23.08 -1.54 -25.14
C ASN A 133 23.55 -2.08 -23.79
N ALA A 134 22.81 -3.03 -23.23
CA ALA A 134 23.08 -3.65 -21.95
C ALA A 134 22.51 -5.07 -21.89
N ALA A 135 22.76 -5.77 -20.79
CA ALA A 135 22.24 -7.11 -20.54
C ALA A 135 21.94 -7.34 -19.05
N THR A 136 21.01 -8.25 -18.78
CA THR A 136 20.70 -8.79 -17.45
C THR A 136 21.01 -10.28 -17.45
N LEU A 137 22.10 -10.66 -16.80
CA LEU A 137 22.59 -12.05 -16.82
C LEU A 137 21.80 -12.96 -15.88
N VAL A 138 21.25 -12.41 -14.80
CA VAL A 138 20.46 -13.15 -13.79
C VAL A 138 19.00 -13.39 -14.21
N GLY A 139 18.62 -12.87 -15.39
CA GLY A 139 17.26 -12.90 -15.89
C GLY A 139 16.28 -11.98 -15.15
N VAL A 140 15.02 -12.40 -15.13
CA VAL A 140 13.91 -11.68 -14.50
C VAL A 140 13.86 -12.04 -13.02
N LEU A 141 14.23 -11.09 -12.16
CA LEU A 141 14.04 -11.22 -10.74
C LEU A 141 12.58 -10.87 -10.40
N GLN A 142 11.90 -11.79 -9.73
CA GLN A 142 10.67 -11.45 -9.04
C GLN A 142 11.05 -11.07 -7.62
N ASN A 143 10.62 -9.89 -7.19
CA ASN A 143 10.48 -9.68 -5.75
C ASN A 143 9.57 -10.80 -5.22
N ALA A 144 9.82 -11.31 -4.00
CA ALA A 144 8.93 -12.27 -3.35
C ALA A 144 7.58 -11.56 -3.12
N GLY A 145 6.78 -11.57 -4.18
CA GLY A 145 5.81 -10.53 -4.46
C GLY A 145 4.47 -10.95 -3.92
N LEU A 146 3.79 -9.97 -3.33
CA LEU A 146 2.43 -10.05 -2.83
C LEU A 146 2.34 -10.88 -1.56
N THR A 147 2.24 -10.17 -0.44
CA THR A 147 1.70 -10.74 0.79
C THR A 147 0.19 -10.57 0.71
N ALA A 148 -0.55 -11.68 0.68
CA ALA A 148 -1.98 -11.64 0.91
C ALA A 148 -2.22 -11.08 2.32
N VAL A 149 -2.90 -9.94 2.39
CA VAL A 149 -3.30 -9.32 3.65
C VAL A 149 -4.48 -10.09 4.22
N VAL A 150 -5.46 -10.48 3.39
CA VAL A 150 -6.64 -11.29 3.76
C VAL A 150 -7.08 -12.16 2.57
N GLY A 151 -7.78 -13.27 2.84
CA GLY A 151 -8.55 -14.01 1.83
C GLY A 151 -8.13 -15.46 1.62
N ASP A 152 -7.16 -15.95 2.41
CA ASP A 152 -6.79 -17.37 2.47
C ASP A 152 -7.65 -18.17 3.46
N GLU A 153 -8.33 -17.48 4.38
CA GLU A 153 -9.21 -18.09 5.36
C GLU A 153 -10.60 -18.46 4.78
N PRO A 154 -11.27 -19.49 5.31
CA PRO A 154 -12.68 -19.74 5.02
C PRO A 154 -13.56 -18.55 5.42
N CYS A 155 -14.44 -18.11 4.51
CA CYS A 155 -15.33 -17.00 4.77
C CYS A 155 -16.29 -17.29 5.93
N PRO A 156 -16.45 -16.39 6.92
CA PRO A 156 -17.40 -16.56 8.01
C PRO A 156 -18.86 -16.71 7.56
N LEU A 157 -19.23 -16.07 6.44
CA LEU A 157 -20.61 -16.06 5.92
C LEU A 157 -20.96 -17.35 5.17
N CYS A 158 -20.12 -17.75 4.20
CA CYS A 158 -20.45 -18.88 3.32
C CYS A 158 -19.62 -20.14 3.58
N ARG A 159 -18.65 -20.09 4.50
CA ARG A 159 -17.73 -21.19 4.87
C ARG A 159 -16.86 -21.73 3.72
N LYS A 160 -16.78 -21.01 2.59
CA LYS A 160 -15.93 -21.34 1.44
C LYS A 160 -14.70 -20.44 1.40
N GLN A 161 -13.64 -20.93 0.76
CA GLN A 161 -12.54 -20.09 0.29
C GLN A 161 -12.90 -19.48 -1.06
N HIS A 162 -12.53 -18.23 -1.29
CA HIS A 162 -12.87 -17.48 -2.51
C HIS A 162 -11.72 -17.38 -3.52
N GLY A 163 -10.59 -18.04 -3.23
CA GLY A 163 -9.44 -18.07 -4.12
C GLY A 163 -8.92 -16.66 -4.45
N PHE A 164 -8.48 -16.44 -5.69
CA PHE A 164 -7.99 -15.14 -6.15
C PHE A 164 -8.99 -13.99 -5.92
N ASN A 165 -10.29 -14.26 -6.12
CA ASN A 165 -11.32 -13.23 -6.01
C ASN A 165 -11.58 -12.83 -4.56
N GLY A 166 -11.21 -13.65 -3.58
CA GLY A 166 -11.34 -13.34 -2.15
C GLY A 166 -10.16 -12.62 -1.54
N LYS A 167 -9.07 -12.48 -2.31
CA LYS A 167 -7.77 -12.05 -1.78
C LYS A 167 -7.57 -10.56 -1.95
N LEU A 168 -7.11 -9.95 -0.87
CA LEU A 168 -6.55 -8.60 -0.88
C LEU A 168 -5.05 -8.72 -0.70
N GLU A 169 -4.30 -8.39 -1.74
CA GLU A 169 -2.85 -8.57 -1.75
C GLU A 169 -2.14 -7.21 -1.83
N GLU A 170 -1.04 -7.08 -1.11
CA GLU A 170 -0.20 -5.90 -1.23
C GLU A 170 0.62 -5.94 -2.52
N ASP A 171 0.51 -4.91 -3.37
CA ASP A 171 1.34 -4.75 -4.55
C ASP A 171 2.23 -3.50 -4.56
N GLU A 172 3.07 -3.37 -5.58
CA GLU A 172 3.98 -2.23 -5.70
C GLU A 172 3.26 -0.89 -5.85
N ASP A 173 2.04 -0.89 -6.41
CA ASP A 173 1.25 0.33 -6.56
C ASP A 173 0.64 0.72 -5.20
N THR A 174 0.07 -0.22 -4.45
CA THR A 174 -0.45 0.05 -3.10
C THR A 174 0.67 0.38 -2.11
N LYS A 175 1.86 -0.24 -2.24
CA LYS A 175 3.05 0.13 -1.46
C LYS A 175 3.52 1.55 -1.76
N GLY A 176 3.59 1.90 -3.05
CA GLY A 176 3.98 3.23 -3.50
C GLY A 176 3.01 4.30 -3.01
N ALA A 177 1.71 4.04 -3.18
CA ALA A 177 0.65 4.89 -2.67
C ALA A 177 0.67 4.98 -1.13
N ALA A 178 0.91 3.91 -0.39
CA ALA A 178 1.06 4.00 1.08
C ALA A 178 2.23 4.92 1.50
N GLY A 179 3.32 4.94 0.71
CA GLY A 179 4.41 5.90 0.91
C GLY A 179 4.01 7.34 0.59
N GLN A 180 3.24 7.56 -0.47
CA GLN A 180 2.71 8.89 -0.82
C GLN A 180 1.70 9.41 0.20
N LEU A 181 0.84 8.54 0.74
CA LEU A 181 -0.08 8.85 1.83
C LEU A 181 0.69 9.27 3.08
N GLN A 182 1.73 8.51 3.46
CA GLN A 182 2.58 8.89 4.59
C GLN A 182 3.20 10.28 4.38
N ALA A 183 3.74 10.56 3.18
CA ALA A 183 4.29 11.87 2.87
C ALA A 183 3.24 12.99 2.92
N ALA A 184 1.98 12.71 2.55
CA ALA A 184 0.87 13.65 2.68
C ALA A 184 0.57 13.95 4.16
N ILE A 185 0.56 12.92 5.01
CA ILE A 185 0.41 13.07 6.47
C ILE A 185 1.55 13.91 7.05
N ASP A 186 2.80 13.61 6.68
CA ASP A 186 3.97 14.37 7.14
C ASP A 186 3.86 15.87 6.77
N ARG A 187 3.44 16.19 5.54
CA ARG A 187 3.21 17.58 5.09
C ARG A 187 2.07 18.25 5.86
N ALA A 188 0.94 17.57 6.05
CA ALA A 188 -0.20 18.10 6.79
C ALA A 188 0.16 18.41 8.25
N ILE A 189 0.88 17.50 8.91
CA ILE A 189 1.41 17.72 10.26
C ILE A 189 2.37 18.91 10.28
N GLY A 190 3.28 19.02 9.31
CA GLY A 190 4.20 20.15 9.18
C GLY A 190 3.47 21.49 9.09
N LYS A 191 2.45 21.58 8.22
CA LYS A 191 1.63 22.80 8.05
C LYS A 191 0.84 23.15 9.30
N ALA A 192 0.21 22.17 9.94
CA ALA A 192 -0.55 22.38 11.17
C ALA A 192 0.36 22.82 12.33
N ARG A 193 1.55 22.22 12.47
CA ARG A 193 2.56 22.65 13.46
C ARG A 193 3.05 24.07 13.18
N ALA A 194 3.33 24.40 11.92
CA ALA A 194 3.74 25.76 11.53
C ALA A 194 2.65 26.79 11.86
N THR A 195 1.38 26.44 11.65
CA THR A 195 0.22 27.28 12.00
C THR A 195 0.12 27.50 13.52
N ASN A 196 0.35 26.47 14.32
CA ASN A 196 0.26 26.55 15.79
C ASN A 196 1.51 27.17 16.44
N ALA A 197 2.66 27.22 15.74
CA ALA A 197 3.95 27.62 16.30
C ALA A 197 3.95 29.02 16.96
N PRO A 198 3.34 30.08 16.40
CA PRO A 198 3.32 31.39 17.05
C PRO A 198 2.59 31.37 18.39
N ARG A 199 1.42 30.70 18.46
CA ARG A 199 0.67 30.61 19.72
C ARG A 199 1.38 29.71 20.72
N LEU A 200 1.98 28.61 20.27
CA LEU A 200 2.77 27.72 21.12
C LEU A 200 3.93 28.47 21.78
N ALA A 201 4.68 29.28 21.01
CA ALA A 201 5.77 30.09 21.54
C ALA A 201 5.28 31.13 22.56
N ALA A 202 4.14 31.77 22.31
CA ALA A 202 3.53 32.72 23.25
C ALA A 202 3.14 32.03 24.58
N VAL A 203 2.42 30.90 24.51
CA VAL A 203 2.02 30.11 25.69
C VAL A 203 3.25 29.68 26.49
N GLN A 204 4.30 29.22 25.84
CA GLN A 204 5.54 28.80 26.51
C GLN A 204 6.26 29.96 27.20
N ALA A 205 6.28 31.15 26.57
CA ALA A 205 6.82 32.36 27.18
C ALA A 205 6.01 32.80 28.41
N GLU A 206 4.67 32.73 28.34
CA GLU A 206 3.77 33.02 29.46
C GLU A 206 3.99 32.05 30.62
N ILE A 207 4.08 30.74 30.35
CA ILE A 207 4.38 29.71 31.35
C ILE A 207 5.73 29.99 32.02
N ALA A 208 6.76 30.31 31.24
CA ALA A 208 8.09 30.60 31.76
C ALA A 208 8.09 31.84 32.68
N ALA A 209 7.41 32.91 32.26
CA ALA A 209 7.27 34.13 33.06
C ALA A 209 6.54 33.86 34.39
N LEU A 210 5.43 33.11 34.36
CA LEU A 210 4.68 32.74 35.56
C LEU A 210 5.48 31.84 36.49
N LYS A 211 6.27 30.91 35.96
CA LYS A 211 7.17 30.05 36.76
C LYS A 211 8.23 30.88 37.48
N THR A 212 8.82 31.88 36.80
CA THR A 212 9.78 32.82 37.41
C THR A 212 9.13 33.65 38.51
N ALA A 213 7.99 34.29 38.24
CA ALA A 213 7.27 35.09 39.24
C ALA A 213 6.84 34.26 40.46
N MET A 214 6.37 33.03 40.24
CA MET A 214 5.98 32.12 41.32
C MET A 214 7.16 31.71 42.22
N ALA A 215 8.37 31.64 41.69
CA ALA A 215 9.57 31.25 42.44
C ALA A 215 9.91 32.26 43.55
N GLU A 216 9.66 33.55 43.32
CA GLU A 216 9.92 34.66 44.26
C GLU A 216 8.87 34.78 45.37
N LEU A 217 7.70 34.11 45.23
CA LEU A 217 6.60 34.23 46.18
C LEU A 217 6.67 33.23 47.34
N PRO A 218 6.19 33.60 48.54
CA PRO A 218 5.94 32.67 49.65
C PRO A 218 4.95 31.56 49.25
N LYS A 219 5.13 30.34 49.76
CA LYS A 219 4.29 29.16 49.39
C LYS A 219 2.78 29.44 49.42
N LYS A 220 2.29 30.20 50.41
CA LYS A 220 0.86 30.53 50.57
C LYS A 220 0.29 31.38 49.43
N GLN A 221 1.12 32.08 48.66
CA GLN A 221 0.71 32.99 47.57
C GLN A 221 0.90 32.36 46.17
N ARG A 222 1.39 31.12 46.08
CA ARG A 222 1.69 30.45 44.79
C ARG A 222 0.46 29.85 44.10
N ALA A 223 -0.63 29.61 44.83
CA ALA A 223 -1.79 28.89 44.30
C ALA A 223 -2.41 29.51 43.03
N PRO A 224 -2.60 30.84 42.93
CA PRO A 224 -3.14 31.46 41.72
C PRO A 224 -2.24 31.28 40.49
N HIS A 225 -0.92 31.43 40.67
CA HIS A 225 0.06 31.22 39.58
C HIS A 225 0.05 29.78 39.10
N ARG A 226 -0.08 28.82 40.01
CA ARG A 226 -0.18 27.40 39.66
C ARG A 226 -1.42 27.12 38.81
N GLN A 227 -2.57 27.67 39.17
CA GLN A 227 -3.80 27.51 38.39
C GLN A 227 -3.66 28.08 36.97
N GLN A 228 -3.00 29.23 36.82
CA GLN A 228 -2.72 29.82 35.50
C GLN A 228 -1.75 28.98 34.68
N ILE A 229 -0.67 28.49 35.29
CA ILE A 229 0.29 27.58 34.65
C ILE A 229 -0.43 26.30 34.19
N ASP A 230 -1.26 25.69 35.04
CA ASP A 230 -1.98 24.45 34.72
C ASP A 230 -2.94 24.66 33.52
N ALA A 231 -3.57 25.84 33.42
CA ALA A 231 -4.43 26.21 32.30
C ALA A 231 -3.63 26.40 30.99
N LEU A 232 -2.50 27.11 31.05
CA LEU A 232 -1.62 27.32 29.91
C LEU A 232 -0.95 26.01 29.44
N GLU A 233 -0.52 25.15 30.37
CA GLU A 233 0.01 23.83 30.03
C GLU A 233 -1.06 22.93 29.39
N LYS A 234 -2.35 23.12 29.74
CA LYS A 234 -3.47 22.45 29.05
C LYS A 234 -3.64 22.98 27.63
N GLU A 235 -3.54 24.30 27.43
CA GLU A 235 -3.56 24.90 26.10
C GLU A 235 -2.38 24.45 25.24
N GLU A 236 -1.17 24.45 25.81
CA GLU A 236 0.06 23.97 25.17
C GLU A 236 -0.11 22.54 24.64
N ARG A 237 -0.67 21.63 25.47
CA ARG A 237 -1.01 20.27 25.05
C ARG A 237 -2.03 20.23 23.92
N GLY A 238 -2.99 21.16 23.89
CA GLY A 238 -3.99 21.28 22.82
C GLY A 238 -3.41 21.78 21.50
N LEU A 239 -2.35 22.58 21.52
CA LEU A 239 -1.65 23.08 20.34
C LEU A 239 -0.71 22.03 19.71
N ALA A 240 -0.39 20.96 20.44
CA ALA A 240 0.49 19.91 19.95
C ALA A 240 -0.19 19.05 18.87
N VAL A 241 0.28 19.19 17.63
CA VAL A 241 -0.20 18.36 16.52
C VAL A 241 0.56 17.04 16.48
N ASN A 242 -0.16 15.96 16.80
CA ASN A 242 0.33 14.59 16.79
C ASN A 242 -0.59 13.71 15.96
N PHE A 243 -0.08 12.62 15.39
CA PHE A 243 -0.91 11.61 14.74
C PHE A 243 -0.44 10.21 15.14
N THR A 244 -1.39 9.32 15.42
CA THR A 244 -1.13 7.90 15.65
C THR A 244 -2.31 7.13 15.07
N GLY A 245 -2.08 6.26 14.11
CA GLY A 245 -3.13 5.50 13.47
C GLY A 245 -2.64 4.59 12.35
N MET A 246 -3.56 3.82 11.80
CA MET A 246 -3.31 3.04 10.59
C MET A 246 -3.55 3.92 9.36
N MET A 247 -2.76 3.71 8.34
CA MET A 247 -2.90 4.26 7.00
C MET A 247 -3.29 3.11 6.07
N GLY A 248 -4.40 3.25 5.37
CA GLY A 248 -4.92 2.23 4.46
C GLY A 248 -4.92 2.74 3.04
N VAL A 249 -4.47 1.89 2.12
CA VAL A 249 -4.56 2.12 0.68
C VAL A 249 -5.15 0.90 0.02
N VAL A 250 -6.25 1.09 -0.70
CA VAL A 250 -6.89 0.09 -1.54
C VAL A 250 -6.80 0.52 -2.99
N LYS A 251 -6.50 -0.44 -3.86
CA LYS A 251 -6.48 -0.26 -5.31
C LYS A 251 -7.58 -1.11 -5.96
N CYS A 252 -8.33 -0.49 -6.86
CA CYS A 252 -9.29 -1.18 -7.70
C CYS A 252 -8.61 -2.15 -8.68
N LYS A 253 -9.30 -3.25 -8.99
CA LYS A 253 -8.87 -4.29 -9.93
C LYS A 253 -8.55 -3.78 -11.34
N ASP A 254 -9.45 -2.98 -11.94
CA ASP A 254 -9.45 -2.74 -13.38
C ASP A 254 -8.81 -1.39 -13.78
N ASP A 255 -9.13 -0.30 -13.09
CA ASP A 255 -8.73 1.06 -13.51
C ASP A 255 -7.60 1.70 -12.69
N GLY A 256 -7.11 1.01 -11.65
CA GLY A 256 -6.04 1.52 -10.80
C GLY A 256 -6.43 2.73 -9.95
N LEU A 257 -7.73 3.00 -9.79
CA LEU A 257 -8.24 3.97 -8.81
C LEU A 257 -7.69 3.63 -7.42
N ILE A 258 -7.25 4.67 -6.72
CA ILE A 258 -6.66 4.58 -5.39
C ILE A 258 -7.62 5.17 -4.36
N PHE A 259 -7.91 4.37 -3.35
CA PHE A 259 -8.70 4.72 -2.18
C PHE A 259 -7.75 4.77 -0.99
N ALA A 260 -7.61 5.93 -0.36
CA ALA A 260 -6.61 6.17 0.65
C ALA A 260 -7.17 6.94 1.83
N GLY A 261 -6.76 6.56 3.04
CA GLY A 261 -7.28 7.18 4.26
C GLY A 261 -6.65 6.60 5.51
N THR A 262 -7.16 7.04 6.65
CA THR A 262 -6.67 6.68 7.99
C THR A 262 -7.70 5.86 8.77
N SER A 263 -7.25 5.18 9.83
CA SER A 263 -8.17 4.53 10.77
C SER A 263 -8.98 5.57 11.53
N LEU A 264 -10.20 5.21 11.91
CA LEU A 264 -11.19 6.09 12.53
C LEU A 264 -11.58 7.22 11.58
N PHE A 265 -11.24 8.46 11.92
CA PHE A 265 -11.64 9.63 11.17
C PHE A 265 -10.70 9.93 10.01
N GLN A 266 -11.23 10.65 9.03
CA GLN A 266 -10.45 11.30 7.97
C GLN A 266 -10.26 12.78 8.29
N TYR A 267 -9.13 13.34 7.85
CA TYR A 267 -8.75 14.72 8.18
C TYR A 267 -8.56 15.52 6.90
N SER A 268 -9.23 16.68 6.80
CA SER A 268 -9.27 17.47 5.57
C SER A 268 -7.92 18.04 5.17
N ASP A 269 -7.06 18.34 6.14
CA ASP A 269 -5.69 18.79 5.93
C ASP A 269 -4.77 17.68 5.39
N ILE A 270 -4.98 16.42 5.76
CA ILE A 270 -4.28 15.29 5.10
C ILE A 270 -4.80 15.14 3.67
N GLN A 271 -6.11 15.21 3.46
CA GLN A 271 -6.72 15.02 2.14
C GLN A 271 -6.29 16.08 1.14
N ALA A 272 -6.13 17.33 1.58
CA ALA A 272 -5.61 18.42 0.76
C ALA A 272 -4.16 18.17 0.27
N GLU A 273 -3.41 17.30 0.95
CA GLU A 273 -2.04 16.91 0.59
C GLU A 273 -1.96 15.62 -0.25
N MET A 274 -3.08 14.91 -0.43
CA MET A 274 -3.13 13.68 -1.23
C MET A 274 -3.13 14.01 -2.73
N PRO A 275 -2.65 13.10 -3.60
CA PRO A 275 -2.79 13.25 -5.04
C PRO A 275 -4.26 13.44 -5.45
N GLY A 276 -4.57 14.46 -6.26
CA GLY A 276 -5.95 14.80 -6.62
C GLY A 276 -6.72 13.71 -7.38
N ALA A 277 -6.03 12.70 -7.93
CA ALA A 277 -6.67 11.54 -8.53
C ALA A 277 -7.32 10.59 -7.51
N TRP A 278 -6.93 10.67 -6.24
CA TRP A 278 -7.31 9.70 -5.20
C TRP A 278 -8.68 9.97 -4.60
N HIS A 279 -9.26 8.91 -4.06
CA HIS A 279 -10.52 8.92 -3.34
C HIS A 279 -10.26 8.70 -1.84
N SER A 280 -10.98 9.43 -1.00
CA SER A 280 -10.90 9.33 0.46
C SER A 280 -12.30 9.56 1.04
N PRO A 281 -12.67 8.96 2.18
CA PRO A 281 -13.97 9.23 2.79
C PRO A 281 -14.09 10.70 3.20
N THR A 282 -15.30 11.24 3.28
CA THR A 282 -15.51 12.63 3.71
C THR A 282 -14.81 12.94 5.05
N PRO A 283 -14.12 14.08 5.18
CA PRO A 283 -13.38 14.42 6.40
C PRO A 283 -14.32 14.66 7.58
N SER A 284 -13.87 14.26 8.78
CA SER A 284 -14.59 14.47 10.03
C SER A 284 -13.98 15.58 10.89
N GLY A 285 -12.80 16.09 10.52
CA GLY A 285 -12.10 17.15 11.24
C GLY A 285 -10.75 17.51 10.61
N THR A 286 -9.86 18.09 11.42
CA THR A 286 -8.47 18.42 11.04
C THR A 286 -7.49 17.82 12.05
N LEU A 287 -6.20 17.79 11.75
CA LEU A 287 -5.19 17.33 12.70
C LEU A 287 -5.09 18.19 13.96
N ALA A 288 -5.45 19.48 13.86
CA ALA A 288 -5.48 20.42 14.99
C ALA A 288 -6.79 20.35 15.80
N ASN A 289 -7.91 20.02 15.15
CA ASN A 289 -9.21 19.84 15.79
C ASN A 289 -9.77 18.46 15.47
N LYS A 290 -9.31 17.47 16.23
CA LYS A 290 -9.66 16.06 16.03
C LYS A 290 -10.96 15.73 16.75
N PRO A 291 -11.87 14.96 16.12
CA PRO A 291 -12.99 14.37 16.84
C PRO A 291 -12.51 13.42 17.94
N ASP A 292 -13.29 13.24 19.00
CA ASP A 292 -12.98 12.22 20.02
C ASP A 292 -13.11 10.83 19.37
N ARG A 293 -12.10 9.98 19.59
CA ARG A 293 -12.07 8.60 19.09
C ARG A 293 -13.27 7.79 19.57
N LYS A 294 -13.84 8.14 20.73
CA LYS A 294 -15.04 7.51 21.29
C LYS A 294 -16.30 7.80 20.49
N ASP A 295 -16.31 8.88 19.72
CA ASP A 295 -17.47 9.29 18.92
C ASP A 295 -17.49 8.58 17.55
N PHE A 296 -16.45 7.82 17.21
CA PHE A 296 -16.42 7.07 15.96
C PHE A 296 -17.43 5.92 16.00
N GLN A 297 -18.37 5.94 15.06
CA GLN A 297 -19.33 4.85 14.86
C GLN A 297 -19.39 4.48 13.38
N ALA A 298 -19.31 3.18 13.10
CA ALA A 298 -19.56 2.62 11.79
C ALA A 298 -20.89 1.86 11.81
N ASP A 299 -21.68 2.01 10.75
CA ASP A 299 -22.92 1.27 10.59
C ASP A 299 -22.66 -0.07 9.91
N VAL A 300 -23.11 -1.15 10.53
CA VAL A 300 -23.03 -2.50 9.94
C VAL A 300 -23.77 -2.58 8.60
N LEU A 301 -24.84 -1.80 8.42
CA LEU A 301 -25.64 -1.80 7.19
C LEU A 301 -24.85 -1.29 5.98
N ASP A 302 -23.93 -0.35 6.19
CA ASP A 302 -23.04 0.12 5.12
C ASP A 302 -22.15 -0.99 4.59
N PHE A 303 -21.71 -1.91 5.46
CA PHE A 303 -20.89 -3.06 5.07
C PHE A 303 -21.74 -4.21 4.53
N ALA A 304 -22.89 -4.46 5.18
CA ALA A 304 -23.78 -5.58 4.86
C ALA A 304 -24.37 -5.48 3.45
N ARG A 305 -24.54 -4.27 2.92
CA ARG A 305 -25.10 -4.06 1.56
C ARG A 305 -24.23 -4.64 0.44
N TYR A 306 -22.95 -4.91 0.71
CA TYR A 306 -21.99 -5.40 -0.28
C TYR A 306 -21.57 -6.85 -0.13
N GLY A 307 -21.71 -7.42 1.07
CA GLY A 307 -21.32 -8.81 1.32
C GLY A 307 -22.43 -9.80 1.05
N LYS A 308 -22.09 -10.95 0.47
CA LYS A 308 -23.01 -12.09 0.34
C LYS A 308 -23.36 -12.67 1.71
N GLY A 309 -24.65 -12.67 2.01
CA GLY A 309 -25.23 -13.14 3.27
C GLY A 309 -26.48 -12.32 3.52
N SER A 310 -27.49 -12.87 4.17
CA SER A 310 -28.67 -12.06 4.45
C SER A 310 -28.30 -10.95 5.46
N LEU A 311 -29.05 -9.84 5.47
CA LEU A 311 -28.98 -8.80 6.49
C LEU A 311 -29.05 -9.34 7.93
N SER A 312 -29.41 -10.62 8.14
CA SER A 312 -29.36 -11.30 9.43
C SER A 312 -27.96 -11.76 9.87
N SER A 313 -27.04 -12.09 8.96
CA SER A 313 -25.73 -12.69 9.34
C SER A 313 -24.67 -11.66 9.66
N TRP A 314 -24.69 -10.51 8.97
CA TRP A 314 -23.75 -9.41 9.20
C TRP A 314 -23.84 -8.81 10.61
N PRO A 315 -25.03 -8.45 11.13
CA PRO A 315 -25.17 -7.93 12.50
C PRO A 315 -24.67 -8.91 13.56
N VAL A 316 -24.88 -10.21 13.37
CA VAL A 316 -24.42 -11.24 14.32
C VAL A 316 -22.90 -11.28 14.41
N GLU A 317 -22.20 -11.33 13.26
CA GLU A 317 -20.73 -11.30 13.26
C GLU A 317 -20.18 -9.94 13.71
N TRP A 318 -20.87 -8.85 13.37
CA TRP A 318 -20.50 -7.49 13.80
C TRP A 318 -20.53 -7.33 15.32
N GLU A 319 -21.59 -7.81 16.00
CA GLU A 319 -21.68 -7.76 17.46
C GLU A 319 -20.64 -8.65 18.14
N LYS A 320 -20.34 -9.84 17.57
CA LYS A 320 -19.21 -10.66 18.07
C LYS A 320 -17.89 -9.91 17.99
N LEU A 321 -17.64 -9.21 16.89
CA LEU A 321 -16.43 -8.40 16.73
C LEU A 321 -16.37 -7.21 17.68
N LYS A 322 -17.50 -6.56 17.98
CA LYS A 322 -17.56 -5.53 19.04
C LYS A 322 -17.18 -6.11 20.39
N GLN A 323 -17.71 -7.28 20.75
CA GLN A 323 -17.37 -7.94 22.00
C GLN A 323 -15.88 -8.29 22.06
N LEU A 324 -15.33 -8.88 21.00
CA LEU A 324 -13.90 -9.21 20.92
C LEU A 324 -12.99 -7.98 20.98
N ALA A 325 -13.42 -6.85 20.40
CA ALA A 325 -12.70 -5.58 20.52
C ALA A 325 -12.68 -5.09 21.97
N ASN A 326 -13.82 -5.13 22.66
CA ASN A 326 -13.90 -4.78 24.08
C ASN A 326 -13.02 -5.69 24.95
N ASP A 327 -13.04 -7.00 24.68
CA ASP A 327 -12.19 -7.99 25.37
C ASP A 327 -10.70 -7.74 25.12
N SER A 328 -10.35 -7.35 23.88
CA SER A 328 -8.98 -6.99 23.51
C SER A 328 -8.47 -5.78 24.27
N PHE A 329 -9.28 -4.73 24.40
CA PHE A 329 -8.92 -3.54 25.18
C PHE A 329 -8.82 -3.82 26.68
N ARG A 330 -9.53 -4.85 27.18
CA ARG A 330 -9.36 -5.38 28.55
C ARG A 330 -8.16 -6.32 28.69
N GLY A 331 -7.44 -6.61 27.60
CA GLY A 331 -6.27 -7.47 27.59
C GLY A 331 -6.56 -8.98 27.65
N VAL A 332 -7.82 -9.37 27.46
CA VAL A 332 -8.30 -10.76 27.60
C VAL A 332 -7.92 -11.63 26.40
N THR A 333 -7.69 -11.02 25.24
CA THR A 333 -7.36 -11.75 24.00
C THR A 333 -5.85 -11.78 23.71
N ASP A 334 -5.43 -12.85 23.03
CA ASP A 334 -4.07 -13.03 22.52
C ASP A 334 -3.81 -12.27 21.20
N GLU A 335 -4.87 -11.89 20.50
CA GLU A 335 -4.82 -11.07 19.29
C GLU A 335 -5.56 -9.75 19.51
N MET A 336 -5.05 -8.68 18.92
CA MET A 336 -5.73 -7.39 18.94
C MET A 336 -6.95 -7.40 18.00
N PHE A 337 -8.12 -7.09 18.55
CA PHE A 337 -9.33 -6.76 17.79
C PHE A 337 -9.64 -5.28 17.98
N TYR A 338 -9.85 -4.58 16.87
CA TYR A 338 -10.32 -3.19 16.88
C TYR A 338 -11.83 -3.14 16.62
N PRO A 339 -12.53 -2.05 17.00
CA PRO A 339 -13.95 -1.92 16.73
C PRO A 339 -14.26 -2.11 15.23
N PRO A 340 -15.32 -2.85 14.88
CA PRO A 340 -15.67 -3.06 13.47
C PRO A 340 -15.94 -1.74 12.75
N GLY A 341 -15.48 -1.63 11.51
CA GLY A 341 -15.52 -0.43 10.68
C GLY A 341 -14.43 0.62 10.97
N SER A 342 -13.67 0.50 12.06
CA SER A 342 -12.69 1.53 12.45
C SER A 342 -11.35 1.44 11.73
N CYS A 343 -10.98 0.28 11.17
CA CYS A 343 -9.68 0.10 10.52
C CYS A 343 -9.62 0.78 9.15
N ALA A 344 -8.44 1.30 8.79
CA ALA A 344 -8.26 2.01 7.53
C ALA A 344 -8.52 1.08 6.33
N ALA A 345 -8.04 -0.17 6.40
CA ALA A 345 -8.29 -1.18 5.38
C ALA A 345 -9.79 -1.43 5.14
N GLN A 346 -10.60 -1.49 6.21
CA GLN A 346 -12.04 -1.73 6.12
C GLN A 346 -12.75 -0.55 5.48
N GLN A 347 -12.44 0.67 5.90
CA GLN A 347 -13.02 1.89 5.35
C GLN A 347 -12.65 2.09 3.88
N MET A 348 -11.39 1.82 3.49
CA MET A 348 -10.96 1.98 2.10
C MET A 348 -11.53 0.90 1.19
N ALA A 349 -11.67 -0.34 1.67
CA ALA A 349 -12.34 -1.40 0.93
C ALA A 349 -13.82 -1.06 0.72
N LEU A 350 -14.50 -0.59 1.76
CA LEU A 350 -15.89 -0.14 1.66
C LEU A 350 -16.03 1.05 0.71
N LEU A 351 -15.14 2.04 0.78
CA LEU A 351 -15.18 3.20 -0.10
C LEU A 351 -15.03 2.79 -1.57
N ALA A 352 -14.09 1.90 -1.89
CA ALA A 352 -13.98 1.35 -3.23
C ALA A 352 -15.30 0.69 -3.68
N MET A 353 -15.92 -0.13 -2.83
CA MET A 353 -17.22 -0.74 -3.14
C MET A 353 -18.35 0.28 -3.31
N ASN A 354 -18.28 1.43 -2.61
CA ASN A 354 -19.19 2.57 -2.80
C ASN A 354 -19.09 3.20 -4.19
N HIS A 355 -17.92 3.08 -4.84
CA HIS A 355 -17.70 3.48 -6.22
C HIS A 355 -18.00 2.34 -7.22
N GLY A 356 -18.60 1.23 -6.78
CA GLY A 356 -18.80 0.06 -7.62
C GLY A 356 -17.49 -0.59 -8.06
N ASP A 357 -16.39 -0.31 -7.36
CA ASP A 357 -15.08 -0.88 -7.61
C ASP A 357 -14.86 -2.18 -6.86
N ARG A 358 -14.01 -3.04 -7.44
CA ARG A 358 -13.56 -4.26 -6.77
C ARG A 358 -12.20 -4.05 -6.10
N PRO A 359 -12.11 -4.11 -4.75
CA PRO A 359 -10.84 -4.11 -4.04
C PRO A 359 -10.02 -5.36 -4.40
N MET A 360 -8.76 -5.17 -4.78
CA MET A 360 -7.81 -6.28 -5.05
C MET A 360 -6.42 -6.00 -4.48
N GLY A 361 -5.97 -4.75 -4.58
CA GLY A 361 -4.75 -4.28 -3.91
C GLY A 361 -5.06 -3.74 -2.53
N LEU A 362 -4.31 -4.13 -1.50
CA LEU A 362 -4.41 -3.55 -0.16
C LEU A 362 -3.02 -3.44 0.49
N THR A 363 -2.68 -2.23 0.94
CA THR A 363 -1.57 -2.00 1.88
C THR A 363 -2.11 -1.25 3.09
N GLU A 364 -1.83 -1.76 4.29
CA GLU A 364 -2.03 -1.04 5.54
C GLU A 364 -0.69 -0.84 6.25
N ARG A 365 -0.43 0.35 6.78
CA ARG A 365 0.78 0.69 7.55
C ARG A 365 0.41 1.38 8.86
N TYR A 366 1.22 1.17 9.89
CA TYR A 366 1.10 1.94 11.12
C TYR A 366 2.01 3.16 11.07
N TYR A 367 1.47 4.31 11.44
CA TYR A 367 2.22 5.56 11.51
C TYR A 367 1.92 6.30 12.81
N THR A 368 2.97 6.81 13.46
CA THR A 368 2.87 7.53 14.73
C THR A 368 3.93 8.61 14.84
N THR A 369 3.54 9.80 15.34
CA THR A 369 4.46 10.84 15.79
C THR A 369 4.80 10.72 17.27
N ASN A 370 4.09 9.85 18.00
CA ASN A 370 4.38 9.56 19.40
C ASN A 370 5.42 8.43 19.49
N PRO A 371 6.64 8.70 20.00
CA PRO A 371 7.71 7.69 20.10
C PRO A 371 7.41 6.59 21.11
N ALA A 372 6.50 6.82 22.06
CA ALA A 372 6.09 5.82 23.03
C ALA A 372 4.98 4.89 22.50
N ALA A 373 4.30 5.26 21.41
CA ALA A 373 3.23 4.45 20.85
C ALA A 373 3.81 3.25 20.11
N LYS A 374 3.39 2.05 20.51
CA LYS A 374 3.81 0.78 19.91
C LYS A 374 2.60 -0.02 19.49
N LEU A 375 2.70 -0.63 18.31
CA LEU A 375 1.75 -1.63 17.86
C LEU A 375 2.17 -3.00 18.40
N SER A 376 1.21 -3.83 18.81
CA SER A 376 1.48 -5.14 19.40
C SER A 376 0.30 -6.09 19.20
N LYS A 377 0.49 -7.37 19.56
CA LYS A 377 -0.53 -8.43 19.51
C LYS A 377 -1.18 -8.64 18.13
N LEU A 378 -0.44 -8.36 17.05
CA LEU A 378 -0.86 -8.71 15.70
C LEU A 378 -0.19 -10.00 15.26
N TRP A 379 -0.92 -10.81 14.51
CA TRP A 379 -0.50 -12.15 14.13
C TRP A 379 -0.15 -12.22 12.66
N ILE A 380 1.03 -12.75 12.37
CA ILE A 380 1.47 -13.09 11.01
C ILE A 380 0.99 -14.50 10.71
N ARG A 381 0.21 -14.60 9.64
CA ARG A 381 -0.37 -15.82 9.12
C ARG A 381 0.33 -16.18 7.81
N LYS A 382 0.92 -17.38 7.74
CA LYS A 382 1.47 -17.89 6.47
C LYS A 382 0.37 -18.58 5.66
N PRO A 383 0.17 -18.22 4.37
CA PRO A 383 -0.80 -18.89 3.50
C PRO A 383 -0.63 -20.40 3.50
N GLY A 384 -1.74 -21.14 3.58
CA GLY A 384 -1.74 -22.60 3.57
C GLY A 384 -3.03 -23.17 3.00
N LYS A 385 -2.92 -24.37 2.40
CA LYS A 385 -4.03 -25.08 1.73
C LYS A 385 -5.23 -25.32 2.65
N ASP A 386 -5.00 -25.42 3.95
CA ASP A 386 -5.99 -25.72 5.00
C ASP A 386 -6.13 -24.56 6.01
N GLY A 387 -5.80 -23.34 5.61
CA GLY A 387 -5.68 -22.17 6.50
C GLY A 387 -4.23 -21.86 6.89
N PRO A 388 -4.00 -20.86 7.76
CA PRO A 388 -2.66 -20.38 8.05
C PRO A 388 -1.80 -21.46 8.72
N LYS A 389 -0.80 -21.98 8.00
CA LYS A 389 0.01 -23.16 8.40
C LYS A 389 0.83 -22.96 9.68
N ARG A 390 1.16 -21.70 10.00
CA ARG A 390 1.85 -21.27 11.23
C ARG A 390 1.44 -19.82 11.48
N ALA A 391 0.52 -19.61 12.42
CA ALA A 391 0.22 -18.29 12.93
C ALA A 391 1.20 -18.00 14.08
N ARG A 392 1.81 -16.82 14.09
CA ARG A 392 2.66 -16.36 15.19
C ARG A 392 2.47 -14.88 15.43
N LEU A 393 2.83 -14.39 16.60
CA LEU A 393 2.92 -12.97 16.85
C LEU A 393 3.98 -12.32 15.94
N ALA A 394 3.64 -11.14 15.44
CA ALA A 394 4.57 -10.27 14.74
C ALA A 394 5.62 -9.74 15.72
N THR A 395 6.88 -9.68 15.29
CA THR A 395 7.93 -9.06 16.09
C THR A 395 7.82 -7.54 16.05
N PRO A 396 8.40 -6.81 17.02
CA PRO A 396 8.43 -5.35 16.98
C PRO A 396 9.05 -4.77 15.69
N GLU A 397 10.06 -5.44 15.12
CA GLU A 397 10.69 -5.04 13.86
C GLU A 397 9.74 -5.19 12.67
N GLU A 398 8.92 -6.23 12.67
CA GLU A 398 7.91 -6.47 11.63
C GLU A 398 6.73 -5.49 11.73
N LEU A 399 6.43 -5.00 12.93
CA LEU A 399 5.46 -3.93 13.17
C LEU A 399 6.08 -2.52 13.10
N GLY A 400 7.34 -2.43 12.67
CA GLY A 400 8.10 -1.20 12.61
C GLY A 400 7.63 -0.22 11.52
N PRO A 401 8.13 1.03 11.56
CA PRO A 401 7.73 2.07 10.62
C PRO A 401 7.95 1.68 9.14
N GLY A 402 7.00 2.05 8.29
CA GLY A 402 7.06 1.82 6.85
C GLY A 402 6.83 0.38 6.40
N LYS A 403 6.63 -0.56 7.33
CA LYS A 403 6.31 -1.97 7.02
C LYS A 403 4.81 -2.15 6.81
N PRO A 404 4.41 -3.04 5.89
CA PRO A 404 3.02 -3.50 5.83
C PRO A 404 2.65 -4.20 7.13
N ILE A 405 1.48 -3.89 7.64
CA ILE A 405 0.99 -4.42 8.91
C ILE A 405 0.01 -5.57 8.64
N PRO A 406 0.16 -6.73 9.31
CA PRO A 406 -0.79 -7.82 9.19
C PRO A 406 -2.17 -7.39 9.72
N PRO A 407 -3.28 -7.95 9.17
CA PRO A 407 -4.61 -7.57 9.61
C PRO A 407 -4.83 -7.92 11.09
N CYS A 408 -5.48 -7.01 11.82
CA CYS A 408 -6.03 -7.36 13.14
C CYS A 408 -7.12 -8.44 13.02
N GLY A 409 -7.51 -9.04 14.15
CA GLY A 409 -8.54 -10.09 14.16
C GLY A 409 -9.87 -9.63 13.53
N THR A 410 -10.24 -8.37 13.74
CA THR A 410 -11.44 -7.76 13.12
C THR A 410 -11.31 -7.63 11.60
N CYS A 411 -10.15 -7.19 11.09
CA CYS A 411 -9.91 -7.06 9.66
C CYS A 411 -9.98 -8.41 8.94
N GLN A 412 -9.49 -9.49 9.55
CA GLN A 412 -9.57 -10.83 8.97
C GLN A 412 -11.01 -11.27 8.71
N VAL A 413 -11.92 -10.91 9.61
CA VAL A 413 -13.34 -11.24 9.48
C VAL A 413 -14.01 -10.30 8.49
N ILE A 414 -13.97 -8.99 8.72
CA ILE A 414 -14.72 -8.00 7.91
C ILE A 414 -14.25 -7.97 6.46
N LEU A 415 -12.94 -7.97 6.20
CA LEU A 415 -12.46 -7.92 4.83
C LEU A 415 -12.82 -9.20 4.07
N THR A 416 -12.74 -10.38 4.71
CA THR A 416 -13.18 -11.64 4.09
C THR A 416 -14.69 -11.63 3.82
N MET A 417 -15.49 -11.05 4.71
CA MET A 417 -16.93 -10.90 4.53
C MET A 417 -17.27 -9.95 3.37
N LEU A 418 -16.60 -8.79 3.27
CA LEU A 418 -16.74 -7.86 2.14
C LEU A 418 -16.31 -8.51 0.82
N MET A 419 -15.26 -9.34 0.85
CA MET A 419 -14.76 -9.99 -0.35
C MET A 419 -15.60 -11.20 -0.78
N CYS A 420 -16.55 -11.65 0.04
CA CYS A 420 -17.56 -12.64 -0.32
C CYS A 420 -18.65 -12.00 -1.20
N ALA A 421 -18.35 -11.54 -2.41
CA ALA A 421 -19.35 -11.02 -3.35
C ALA A 421 -19.51 -12.00 -4.53
N GLU A 422 -20.76 -12.30 -4.93
CA GLU A 422 -21.05 -13.20 -6.07
C GLU A 422 -20.99 -12.45 -7.41
N GLY A 423 -20.45 -13.09 -8.45
CA GLY A 423 -20.58 -12.63 -9.85
C GLY A 423 -19.26 -12.47 -10.60
N GLU A 424 -19.36 -12.27 -11.93
CA GLU A 424 -18.23 -11.88 -12.77
C GLU A 424 -17.69 -10.52 -12.32
N MET A 425 -16.35 -10.41 -12.29
CA MET A 425 -15.62 -9.24 -11.78
C MET A 425 -15.72 -8.04 -12.72
N HIS A 426 -16.85 -7.34 -12.70
CA HIS A 426 -17.03 -6.06 -13.38
C HIS A 426 -16.93 -4.92 -12.37
N CYS A 427 -16.09 -3.93 -12.66
CA CYS A 427 -16.05 -2.67 -11.93
C CYS A 427 -16.88 -1.64 -12.69
N ASP A 428 -17.80 -0.97 -11.99
CA ASP A 428 -18.69 0.02 -12.62
C ASP A 428 -18.11 1.45 -12.57
N HIS A 429 -17.06 1.68 -11.77
CA HIS A 429 -16.38 2.97 -11.60
C HIS A 429 -17.34 4.16 -11.41
N LYS A 430 -18.39 3.93 -10.62
CA LYS A 430 -19.45 4.89 -10.35
C LYS A 430 -18.98 5.97 -9.40
N THR A 431 -19.64 7.11 -9.47
CA THR A 431 -19.60 8.13 -8.43
C THR A 431 -20.25 7.56 -7.16
N ALA A 432 -19.60 7.70 -6.01
CA ALA A 432 -20.21 7.29 -4.74
C ALA A 432 -21.42 8.18 -4.41
N HIS A 433 -22.27 7.73 -3.49
CA HIS A 433 -23.36 8.54 -2.98
C HIS A 433 -22.85 9.87 -2.38
N PRO A 434 -23.61 10.98 -2.53
CA PRO A 434 -23.20 12.29 -2.00
C PRO A 434 -22.83 12.22 -0.52
N GLY A 435 -21.71 12.85 -0.16
CA GLY A 435 -21.22 12.92 1.21
C GLY A 435 -20.45 11.68 1.69
N VAL A 436 -20.27 10.65 0.87
CA VAL A 436 -19.44 9.48 1.20
C VAL A 436 -17.96 9.70 0.87
N CYS A 437 -17.68 10.27 -0.30
CA CYS A 437 -16.32 10.52 -0.78
C CYS A 437 -16.02 12.01 -0.78
N HIS A 438 -14.84 12.40 -0.29
CA HIS A 438 -14.38 13.78 -0.29
C HIS A 438 -14.33 14.41 -1.70
N LYS A 439 -14.09 13.61 -2.73
CA LYS A 439 -13.81 14.07 -4.09
C LYS A 439 -15.05 14.21 -4.98
N CYS A 440 -16.13 13.51 -4.67
CA CYS A 440 -17.22 13.23 -5.60
C CYS A 440 -18.57 13.74 -5.12
#